data_AF-A0A143BKA9-F1
#
_entry.id   AF-A0A143BKA9-F1
#
_cell.length_a   1.000
_cell.length_b   1.000
_cell.length_c   1.000
_cell.angle_alpha   90.00
_cell.angle_beta   90.00
_cell.angle_gamma   90.00
#
_symmetry.space_group_name_H-M   'P 1'
#
loop_
_entity.id
_entity.type
_entity.pdbx_description
1 polymer ?
#
loop_
_entity_poly.entity_id
_entity_poly.type
_entity_poly.pdbx_seq_one_letter_code
_entity_poly.pdbx_strand_id
1 'polypeptide(L)'
;MPQSAREYLRHRFRGDADALRERVTAMQRGSKLPGPDAATSRKMADACEDVVTMLDSVAAHEDAAAELVGIVALVPQLEQKARDTATLPPVRAVYAGAATRIREVQDAEATASHADDAPDADDDALGEESEDDFDGDADDFIDDDDLAD
;
A
#
# COMPACT_ATOMS: atom_id res chain seq x y z
N MET A 1 -8.76 -18.25 10.66
CA MET A 1 -8.57 -17.16 11.63
C MET A 1 -8.15 -15.94 10.84
N PRO A 2 -8.74 -14.75 11.07
CA PRO A 2 -8.26 -13.54 10.43
C PRO A 2 -6.79 -13.33 10.81
N GLN A 3 -5.93 -13.22 9.81
CA GLN A 3 -4.50 -12.98 10.01
C GLN A 3 -4.34 -11.55 10.53
N SER A 4 -3.67 -11.34 11.67
CA SER A 4 -3.52 -9.98 12.20
C SER A 4 -2.69 -9.11 11.25
N ALA A 5 -2.90 -7.79 11.29
CA ALA A 5 -2.14 -6.82 10.50
C ALA A 5 -0.62 -7.05 10.60
N ARG A 6 -0.12 -7.33 11.82
CA ARG A 6 1.29 -7.64 12.06
C ARG A 6 1.72 -8.92 11.35
N GLU A 7 0.93 -9.99 11.45
CA GLU A 7 1.26 -11.28 10.83
C GLU A 7 1.24 -11.19 9.30
N TYR A 8 0.27 -10.47 8.73
CA TYR A 8 0.17 -10.20 7.30
C TYR A 8 1.43 -9.47 6.78
N LEU A 9 1.79 -8.36 7.42
CA LEU A 9 2.95 -7.57 7.04
C LEU A 9 4.25 -8.38 7.17
N ARG A 10 4.45 -9.09 8.29
CA ARG A 10 5.62 -9.95 8.49
C ARG A 10 5.76 -11.01 7.40
N HIS A 11 4.67 -11.73 7.10
CA HIS A 11 4.71 -12.78 6.09
C HIS A 11 5.10 -12.21 4.72
N ARG A 12 4.56 -11.04 4.37
CA ARG A 12 4.90 -10.36 3.11
C ARG A 12 6.37 -9.98 3.02
N PHE A 13 6.90 -9.25 4.01
CA PHE A 13 8.30 -8.81 3.97
C PHE A 13 9.29 -9.99 4.04
N ARG A 14 8.95 -11.08 4.75
CA ARG A 14 9.74 -12.32 4.68
C ARG A 14 9.74 -12.93 3.28
N GLY A 15 8.56 -13.03 2.66
CA GLY A 15 8.43 -13.51 1.28
C GLY A 15 9.26 -12.69 0.28
N ASP A 16 9.24 -11.36 0.41
CA ASP A 16 10.07 -10.47 -0.41
C ASP A 16 11.58 -10.68 -0.15
N ALA A 17 11.99 -10.83 1.12
CA ALA A 17 13.38 -11.12 1.47
C ALA A 17 13.86 -12.46 0.88
N ASP A 18 13.04 -13.51 0.97
CA ASP A 18 13.35 -14.84 0.45
C ASP A 18 13.43 -14.84 -1.07
N ALA A 19 12.50 -14.16 -1.76
CA ALA A 19 12.54 -14.00 -3.21
C ALA A 19 13.82 -13.29 -3.67
N LEU A 20 14.25 -12.26 -2.95
CA LEU A 20 15.50 -11.55 -3.23
C LEU A 20 16.73 -12.42 -2.99
N ARG A 21 16.74 -13.27 -1.95
CA ARG A 21 17.81 -14.25 -1.70
C ARG A 21 17.89 -15.33 -2.75
N GLU A 22 16.74 -15.84 -3.17
CA GLU A 22 16.67 -16.83 -4.25
C GLU A 22 17.24 -16.24 -5.53
N ARG A 23 16.89 -15.00 -5.85
CA ARG A 23 17.43 -14.25 -6.99
C ARG A 23 18.97 -14.13 -6.91
N VAL A 24 19.51 -13.78 -5.75
CA VAL A 24 20.97 -13.72 -5.50
C VAL A 24 21.60 -15.09 -5.73
N THR A 25 20.98 -16.14 -5.21
CA THR A 25 21.47 -17.52 -5.34
C THR A 25 21.48 -17.98 -6.80
N ALA A 26 20.43 -17.67 -7.57
CA ALA A 26 20.35 -17.95 -8.99
C ALA A 26 21.45 -17.21 -9.78
N MET A 27 21.70 -15.94 -9.47
CA MET A 27 22.78 -15.16 -10.10
C MET A 27 24.17 -15.71 -9.77
N GLN A 28 24.40 -16.18 -8.54
CA GLN A 28 25.65 -16.85 -8.15
C GLN A 28 25.87 -18.18 -8.88
N ARG A 29 24.78 -18.86 -9.28
CA ARG A 29 24.81 -20.06 -10.12
C ARG A 29 24.97 -19.76 -11.62
N GLY A 30 25.11 -18.48 -12.00
CA GLY A 30 25.33 -18.05 -13.37
C GLY A 30 24.08 -17.64 -14.14
N SER A 31 22.91 -17.59 -13.51
CA SER A 31 21.68 -17.12 -14.16
C SER A 31 21.70 -15.59 -14.33
N LYS A 32 21.39 -15.10 -15.54
CA LYS A 32 21.22 -13.67 -15.79
C LYS A 32 19.75 -13.29 -15.65
N LEU A 33 19.40 -12.66 -14.53
CA LEU A 33 18.02 -12.27 -14.23
C LEU A 33 17.81 -10.77 -14.49
N PRO A 34 16.70 -10.35 -15.12
CA PRO A 34 16.40 -8.92 -15.31
C PRO A 34 16.16 -8.24 -13.96
N GLY A 35 16.66 -7.02 -13.77
CA GLY A 35 16.50 -6.26 -12.52
C GLY A 35 17.82 -5.96 -11.80
N PRO A 36 17.78 -5.67 -10.48
CA PRO A 36 18.98 -5.29 -9.73
C PRO A 36 20.03 -6.40 -9.68
N ASP A 37 21.29 -5.99 -9.57
CA ASP A 37 22.43 -6.89 -9.40
C ASP A 37 22.38 -7.61 -8.04
N ALA A 38 23.20 -8.65 -7.89
CA ALA A 38 23.21 -9.48 -6.70
C ALA A 38 23.54 -8.72 -5.40
N ALA A 39 24.41 -7.70 -5.45
CA ALA A 39 24.74 -6.92 -4.26
C ALA A 39 23.57 -6.03 -3.86
N THR A 40 22.90 -5.40 -4.83
CA THR A 40 21.69 -4.61 -4.60
C THR A 40 20.54 -5.47 -4.09
N SER A 41 20.27 -6.63 -4.70
CA SER A 41 19.23 -7.56 -4.24
C SER A 41 19.48 -8.04 -2.82
N ARG A 42 20.74 -8.29 -2.44
CA ARG A 42 21.08 -8.66 -1.06
C ARG A 42 20.76 -7.54 -0.07
N LYS A 43 21.17 -6.30 -0.36
CA LYS A 43 20.85 -5.14 0.49
C LYS A 43 19.35 -4.90 0.63
N MET A 44 18.58 -5.13 -0.43
CA MET A 44 17.12 -5.07 -0.37
C MET A 44 16.55 -6.17 0.54
N ALA A 45 17.09 -7.40 0.47
CA ALA A 45 16.66 -8.50 1.34
C ALA A 45 16.97 -8.21 2.81
N ASP A 46 18.15 -7.65 3.10
CA ASP A 46 18.54 -7.22 4.44
C ASP A 46 17.59 -6.13 4.97
N ALA A 47 17.18 -5.18 4.12
CA ALA A 47 16.20 -4.16 4.49
C ALA A 47 14.79 -4.73 4.74
N CYS A 48 14.35 -5.70 3.95
CA CYS A 48 13.09 -6.40 4.21
C CYS A 48 13.13 -7.13 5.58
N GLU A 49 14.24 -7.76 5.94
CA GLU A 49 14.40 -8.39 7.26
C GLU A 49 14.47 -7.39 8.41
N ASP A 50 15.07 -6.23 8.17
CA ASP A 50 15.07 -5.13 9.15
C ASP A 50 13.64 -4.66 9.43
N VAL A 51 12.79 -4.51 8.40
CA VAL A 51 11.36 -4.21 8.57
C VAL A 51 10.64 -5.32 9.35
N VAL A 52 10.90 -6.59 9.04
CA VAL A 52 10.35 -7.73 9.81
C VAL A 52 10.76 -7.63 11.27
N THR A 53 12.03 -7.31 11.55
CA THR A 53 12.56 -7.16 12.92
C THR A 53 11.88 -6.00 13.65
N MET A 54 11.63 -4.88 12.97
CA MET A 54 10.86 -3.75 13.54
C MET A 54 9.42 -4.16 13.85
N LEU A 55 8.75 -4.90 12.96
CA LEU A 55 7.42 -5.48 13.23
C LEU A 55 7.46 -6.51 14.36
N ASP A 56 8.57 -7.23 14.50
CA ASP A 56 8.81 -8.16 15.61
C ASP A 56 8.95 -7.48 16.97
N SER A 57 9.43 -6.23 16.99
CA SER A 57 9.55 -5.43 18.21
C SER A 57 8.23 -4.86 18.72
N VAL A 58 7.17 -4.84 17.90
CA VAL A 58 5.84 -4.41 18.32
C VAL A 58 5.25 -5.48 19.24
N ALA A 59 4.90 -5.06 20.45
CA ALA A 59 4.27 -5.93 21.45
C ALA A 59 3.03 -6.62 20.85
N ALA A 60 2.90 -7.91 21.11
CA ALA A 60 1.68 -8.62 20.76
C ALA A 60 0.56 -8.12 21.67
N HIS A 61 -0.51 -7.62 21.06
CA HIS A 61 -1.72 -7.22 21.78
C HIS A 61 -2.86 -8.15 21.38
N GLU A 62 -3.71 -8.52 22.33
CA GLU A 62 -4.95 -9.27 22.04
C GLU A 62 -5.97 -8.39 21.33
N ASP A 63 -5.88 -7.07 21.53
CA ASP A 63 -6.67 -6.05 20.84
C ASP A 63 -6.01 -5.65 19.51
N ALA A 64 -6.72 -5.88 18.41
CA ALA A 64 -6.23 -5.62 17.06
C ALA A 64 -5.98 -4.12 16.80
N ALA A 65 -6.79 -3.24 17.38
CA ALA A 65 -6.62 -1.79 17.24
C ALA A 65 -5.37 -1.29 17.97
N ALA A 66 -5.12 -1.78 19.18
CA ALA A 66 -3.90 -1.49 19.94
C ALA A 66 -2.65 -2.04 19.24
N GLU A 67 -2.72 -3.25 18.65
CA GLU A 67 -1.64 -3.80 17.83
C GLU A 67 -1.36 -2.88 16.62
N LEU A 68 -2.40 -2.44 15.92
CA LEU A 68 -2.30 -1.56 14.76
C LEU A 68 -1.67 -0.20 15.10
N VAL A 69 -2.03 0.41 16.23
CA VAL A 69 -1.42 1.66 16.70
C VAL A 69 0.10 1.48 16.90
N GLY A 70 0.53 0.35 17.47
CA GLY A 70 1.95 0.02 17.63
C GLY A 70 2.68 -0.14 16.29
N ILE A 71 2.03 -0.74 15.29
CA ILE A 71 2.57 -0.88 13.93
C ILE A 71 2.68 0.49 13.25
N VAL A 72 1.64 1.33 13.33
CA VAL A 72 1.62 2.68 12.72
C VAL A 72 2.70 3.58 13.33
N ALA A 73 3.02 3.41 14.62
CA ALA A 73 4.12 4.11 15.27
C ALA A 73 5.52 3.80 14.66
N LEU A 74 5.66 2.74 13.86
CA LEU A 74 6.90 2.44 13.12
C LEU A 74 7.08 3.29 11.87
N VAL A 75 6.00 3.84 11.30
CA VAL A 75 6.02 4.65 10.07
C VAL A 75 7.09 5.76 10.09
N PRO A 76 7.18 6.63 11.12
CA PRO A 76 8.21 7.67 11.15
C PRO A 76 9.64 7.11 11.17
N GLN A 77 9.85 5.95 11.79
CA GLN A 77 11.17 5.29 11.81
C GLN A 77 11.53 4.72 10.44
N LEU A 78 10.56 4.12 9.74
CA LEU A 78 10.73 3.63 8.36
C LEU A 78 11.02 4.77 7.39
N GLU A 79 10.30 5.89 7.52
CA GLU A 79 10.58 7.08 6.71
C GLU A 79 11.98 7.64 7.00
N GLN A 80 12.41 7.65 8.25
CA GLN A 80 13.75 8.08 8.60
C GLN A 80 14.81 7.17 7.96
N LYS A 81 14.65 5.84 8.08
CA LYS A 81 15.52 4.87 7.40
C LYS A 81 15.53 5.06 5.88
N ALA A 82 14.39 5.40 5.27
CA ALA A 82 14.32 5.71 3.84
C ALA A 82 15.16 6.96 3.50
N ARG A 83 15.11 8.01 4.32
CA ARG A 83 15.94 9.23 4.16
C ARG A 83 17.43 8.92 4.35
N ASP A 84 17.77 8.15 5.37
CA ASP A 84 19.17 7.76 5.66
C ASP A 84 19.77 6.91 4.53
N THR A 85 18.92 6.17 3.83
CA THR A 85 19.31 5.31 2.70
C THR A 85 19.14 5.99 1.34
N ALA A 86 19.09 7.32 1.28
CA ALA A 86 18.87 8.09 0.05
C ALA A 86 19.88 7.81 -1.06
N THR A 87 21.10 7.40 -0.71
CA THR A 87 22.18 7.04 -1.64
C THR A 87 22.00 5.67 -2.31
N LEU A 88 21.05 4.85 -1.83
CA LEU A 88 20.73 3.54 -2.39
C LEU A 88 19.22 3.47 -2.72
N PRO A 89 18.80 3.97 -3.90
CA PRO A 89 17.40 4.08 -4.27
C PRO A 89 16.56 2.80 -4.11
N PRO A 90 17.07 1.59 -4.43
CA PRO A 90 16.32 0.35 -4.26
C PRO A 90 16.05 0.01 -2.79
N VAL A 91 16.99 0.29 -1.90
CA VAL A 91 16.83 0.03 -0.46
C VAL A 91 15.93 1.08 0.18
N ARG A 92 16.05 2.35 -0.24
CA ARG A 92 15.09 3.41 0.12
C ARG A 92 13.67 3.01 -0.25
N ALA A 93 13.47 2.43 -1.44
CA ALA A 93 12.15 2.01 -1.91
C ALA A 93 11.54 0.92 -1.02
N VAL A 94 12.33 0.03 -0.42
CA VAL A 94 11.84 -0.97 0.54
C VAL A 94 11.28 -0.29 1.79
N TYR A 95 12.03 0.62 2.42
CA TYR A 95 11.57 1.31 3.63
C TYR A 95 10.39 2.25 3.36
N ALA A 96 10.40 2.99 2.25
CA ALA A 96 9.29 3.85 1.86
C ALA A 96 8.03 3.02 1.52
N GLY A 97 8.20 1.91 0.79
CA GLY A 97 7.12 0.98 0.48
C GLY A 97 6.53 0.32 1.73
N ALA A 98 7.37 0.02 2.72
CA ALA A 98 6.91 -0.49 4.00
C ALA A 98 6.04 0.52 4.76
N ALA A 99 6.48 1.79 4.81
CA ALA A 99 5.69 2.86 5.41
C ALA A 99 4.34 3.05 4.71
N THR A 100 4.31 3.04 3.37
CA THR A 100 3.06 3.10 2.60
C THR A 100 2.16 1.91 2.92
N ARG A 101 2.69 0.69 2.95
CA ARG A 101 1.89 -0.52 3.19
C ARG A 101 1.26 -0.53 4.57
N ILE A 102 1.96 -0.02 5.59
CA ILE A 102 1.40 0.11 6.94
C ILE A 102 0.20 1.07 6.94
N ARG A 103 0.29 2.20 6.22
CA ARG A 103 -0.83 3.14 6.07
C ARG A 103 -2.02 2.49 5.36
N GLU A 104 -1.78 1.78 4.26
CA GLU A 104 -2.83 1.06 3.54
C GLU A 104 -3.55 0.02 4.43
N VAL A 105 -2.82 -0.67 5.30
CA VAL A 105 -3.42 -1.59 6.29
C VAL A 105 -4.24 -0.82 7.32
N GLN A 106 -3.75 0.33 7.80
CA GLN A 106 -4.51 1.19 8.71
C GLN A 106 -5.83 1.67 8.10
N ASP A 107 -5.80 2.15 6.85
CA ASP A 107 -6.99 2.62 6.12
C ASP A 107 -7.99 1.48 5.88
N ALA A 108 -7.50 0.27 5.56
CA ALA A 108 -8.33 -0.91 5.38
C ALA A 108 -9.03 -1.35 6.68
N GLU A 109 -8.31 -1.37 7.81
CA GLU A 109 -8.87 -1.71 9.11
C GLU A 109 -9.89 -0.66 9.59
N ALA A 110 -9.65 0.62 9.32
CA ALA A 110 -10.59 1.70 9.63
C ALA A 110 -11.88 1.60 8.81
N THR A 111 -11.77 1.24 7.52
CA THR A 111 -12.92 1.04 6.64
C THR A 111 -13.73 -0.20 7.03
N ALA A 112 -13.06 -1.31 7.37
CA ALA A 112 -13.71 -2.53 7.83
C ALA A 112 -14.47 -2.32 9.14
N SER A 113 -13.90 -1.53 10.06
CA SER A 113 -14.56 -1.17 11.33
C SER A 113 -15.83 -0.32 11.14
N HIS A 114 -15.93 0.42 10.04
CA HIS A 114 -17.12 1.22 9.71
C HIS A 114 -18.19 0.45 8.93
N ALA A 115 -17.83 -0.65 8.26
CA ALA A 115 -18.79 -1.47 7.51
C ALA A 115 -19.69 -2.33 8.42
N ASP A 116 -19.26 -2.62 9.66
CA ASP A 116 -20.05 -3.36 10.67
C ASP A 116 -21.11 -2.48 11.37
N ASP A 117 -21.04 -1.14 11.20
CA ASP A 117 -21.99 -0.16 11.75
C ASP A 117 -22.92 0.42 10.66
N ALA A 118 -23.07 -0.27 9.53
CA ALA A 118 -24.11 0.06 8.58
C ALA A 118 -25.46 -0.36 9.19
N PRO A 119 -26.39 0.57 9.52
CA PRO A 119 -27.75 0.17 9.79
C PRO A 119 -28.28 -0.54 8.55
N ASP A 120 -28.82 -1.75 8.73
CA ASP A 120 -29.68 -2.44 7.78
C ASP A 120 -30.74 -1.42 7.33
N ALA A 121 -30.50 -0.75 6.21
CA ALA A 121 -31.48 0.10 5.59
C ALA A 121 -32.46 -0.85 4.94
N ASP A 122 -33.49 -1.21 5.73
CA ASP A 122 -34.67 -1.93 5.32
C ASP A 122 -35.06 -1.53 3.89
N ASP A 123 -35.11 -2.57 3.07
CA ASP A 123 -35.67 -2.62 1.73
C ASP A 123 -37.16 -2.24 1.79
N ASP A 124 -37.45 -0.94 1.69
CA ASP A 124 -38.77 -0.47 1.30
C ASP A 124 -38.65 0.36 0.01
N ALA A 125 -38.96 -0.35 -1.08
CA ALA A 125 -39.13 0.15 -2.44
C ALA A 125 -40.29 1.17 -2.55
N LEU A 126 -40.56 1.57 -3.79
CA LEU A 126 -41.57 2.52 -4.30
C LEU A 126 -40.99 3.95 -4.42
N GLY A 127 -40.50 4.41 -5.57
CA GLY A 127 -41.09 4.32 -6.89
C GLY A 127 -41.81 5.62 -7.17
N GLU A 128 -41.14 6.58 -7.83
CA GLU A 128 -41.80 7.64 -8.57
C GLU A 128 -40.89 8.12 -9.69
N GLU A 129 -41.34 7.80 -10.90
CA GLU A 129 -40.85 8.26 -12.18
C GLU A 129 -41.27 9.73 -12.30
N SER A 130 -40.32 10.67 -12.31
CA SER A 130 -40.60 12.05 -12.70
C SER A 130 -40.09 12.24 -14.13
N GLU A 131 -40.95 11.89 -15.07
CA GLU A 131 -40.90 12.35 -16.44
C GLU A 131 -41.41 13.79 -16.48
N ASP A 132 -40.53 14.80 -16.47
CA ASP A 132 -40.94 16.17 -16.81
C ASP A 132 -39.80 16.94 -17.50
N ASP A 133 -39.84 16.89 -18.83
CA ASP A 133 -39.66 18.03 -19.75
C ASP A 133 -38.42 18.95 -19.57
N PHE A 134 -37.36 18.67 -20.33
CA PHE A 134 -36.46 19.74 -20.80
C PHE A 134 -36.41 19.73 -22.33
N ASP A 135 -37.39 20.43 -22.90
CA ASP A 135 -37.38 20.90 -24.27
C ASP A 135 -36.12 21.73 -24.56
N GLY A 136 -35.48 21.38 -25.69
CA GLY A 136 -34.90 22.32 -26.65
C GLY A 136 -33.84 23.32 -26.18
N ASP A 137 -32.58 23.05 -26.52
CA ASP A 137 -31.90 23.87 -27.53
C ASP A 137 -30.67 23.11 -28.05
N ALA A 138 -30.78 22.62 -29.28
CA ALA A 138 -29.68 22.04 -30.03
C ALA A 138 -29.38 23.00 -31.17
N ASP A 139 -28.48 23.94 -30.94
CA ASP A 139 -27.83 24.75 -31.97
C ASP A 139 -26.33 24.79 -31.62
N ASP A 140 -25.52 23.96 -32.26
CA ASP A 140 -24.76 24.25 -33.49
C ASP A 140 -23.50 25.09 -33.18
N PHE A 141 -22.35 24.44 -32.98
CA PHE A 141 -21.28 24.29 -33.98
C PHE A 141 -20.47 25.59 -34.26
N ILE A 142 -19.29 25.64 -33.65
CA ILE A 142 -17.97 26.10 -34.16
C ILE A 142 -17.95 27.11 -35.34
N ASP A 143 -17.43 28.31 -35.09
CA ASP A 143 -16.40 29.11 -35.83
C ASP A 143 -16.42 30.52 -35.17
N ASP A 144 -15.37 31.32 -34.97
CA ASP A 144 -14.19 31.61 -35.76
C ASP A 144 -13.13 32.28 -34.86
N ASP A 145 -11.88 32.12 -35.28
CA ASP A 145 -10.61 32.50 -34.68
C ASP A 145 -10.41 34.03 -34.69
N ASP A 146 -10.63 34.72 -33.57
CA ASP A 146 -10.34 36.16 -33.43
C ASP A 146 -8.86 36.37 -33.06
N LEU A 147 -7.98 36.10 -34.04
CA LEU A 147 -6.54 36.42 -33.98
C LEU A 147 -6.26 37.67 -34.81
N ALA A 148 -6.51 38.84 -34.20
CA ALA A 148 -6.10 40.12 -34.76
C ALA A 148 -4.59 40.36 -34.54
N ASP A 149 -3.91 40.65 -35.66
CA ASP A 149 -2.55 41.18 -35.81
C ASP A 149 -2.35 42.54 -35.09
#